data_AF-A0A7Y2BKU4-F1
#
_entry.id   AF-A0A7Y2BKU4-F1
#
_cell.length_a   1.000
_cell.length_b   1.000
_cell.length_c   1.000
_cell.angle_alpha   90.00
_cell.angle_beta   90.00
_cell.angle_gamma   90.00
#
_symmetry.space_group_name_H-M   'P 1'
#
loop_
_entity.id
_entity.type
_entity.pdbx_description
1 polymer ?
#
loop_
_entity_poly.entity_id
_entity_poly.type
_entity_poly.pdbx_seq_one_letter_code
_entity_poly.pdbx_strand_id
1 'polypeptide(L)'
;MCTKEWAPVCGCDGRNYSNDCVAHSHGVSIRHRGLCQDPSQAATGAVGARCGIAGTSQCATGLFCKFPPAAKCGAKNSPGKCQPRPQACTADYDPVCGCDGKTYANACSAQAAGVSIKSKGGCPAP
;
A
#
# COMPACT_ATOMS: atom_id res chain seq x y z
N MET A 1 -17.46 33.15 -13.04
CA MET A 1 -18.11 32.76 -11.77
C MET A 1 -18.02 31.26 -11.63
N CYS A 2 -17.79 30.72 -10.42
CA CYS A 2 -17.76 29.28 -10.19
C CYS A 2 -19.09 28.75 -9.68
N THR A 3 -19.45 27.55 -10.11
CA THR A 3 -20.57 26.76 -9.58
C THR A 3 -20.26 26.31 -8.15
N LYS A 4 -21.30 26.16 -7.33
CA LYS A 4 -21.20 25.61 -5.95
C LYS A 4 -21.25 24.08 -5.93
N GLU A 5 -20.82 23.42 -7.01
CA GLU A 5 -20.74 21.96 -7.03
C GLU A 5 -19.60 21.49 -6.12
N TRP A 6 -19.84 20.39 -5.41
CA TRP A 6 -18.86 19.78 -4.52
C TRP A 6 -18.14 18.65 -5.24
N ALA A 7 -16.94 18.94 -5.74
CA ALA A 7 -16.05 18.02 -6.43
C ALA A 7 -14.61 18.31 -5.96
N PRO A 8 -14.25 17.93 -4.71
CA PRO A 8 -13.07 18.45 -4.05
C PRO A 8 -11.79 18.15 -4.81
N VAL A 9 -10.83 19.07 -4.77
CA VAL A 9 -9.50 18.90 -5.38
C VAL A 9 -8.41 19.36 -4.41
N CYS A 10 -7.23 18.77 -4.54
CA CYS A 10 -6.04 19.16 -3.81
C CYS A 10 -5.17 20.04 -4.70
N GLY A 11 -4.90 21.27 -4.26
CA GLY A 11 -4.01 22.19 -4.95
C GLY A 11 -2.53 21.81 -4.78
N CYS A 12 -1.68 22.26 -5.70
CA CYS A 12 -0.22 22.19 -5.55
C CYS A 12 0.30 23.05 -4.39
N ASP A 13 -0.50 23.98 -3.89
CA ASP A 13 -0.23 24.76 -2.67
C ASP A 13 -0.57 23.99 -1.38
N GLY A 14 -1.04 22.74 -1.49
CA GLY A 14 -1.40 21.88 -0.37
C GLY A 14 -2.75 22.20 0.28
N ARG A 15 -3.58 23.03 -0.34
CA ARG A 15 -4.93 23.37 0.16
C ARG A 15 -6.03 22.60 -0.56
N ASN A 16 -7.13 22.41 0.16
CA ASN A 16 -8.37 21.84 -0.38
C ASN A 16 -9.21 22.93 -1.03
N TYR A 17 -9.77 22.60 -2.19
CA TYR A 17 -10.73 23.44 -2.88
C TYR A 17 -12.01 22.66 -3.12
N SER A 18 -13.16 23.34 -3.07
CA SER A 18 -14.48 22.72 -3.25
C SER A 18 -14.67 22.15 -4.66
N ASN A 19 -14.04 22.75 -5.67
CA ASN A 19 -13.96 22.27 -7.04
C ASN A 19 -12.78 22.89 -7.79
N ASP A 20 -12.54 22.41 -9.02
CA ASP A 20 -11.47 22.88 -9.90
C ASP A 20 -11.59 24.36 -10.25
N CYS A 21 -12.81 24.85 -10.50
CA CYS A 21 -13.03 26.26 -10.81
C CYS A 21 -12.58 27.16 -9.66
N VAL A 22 -12.93 26.81 -8.41
CA VAL A 22 -12.49 27.58 -7.24
C VAL A 22 -10.97 27.56 -7.12
N ALA A 23 -10.30 26.40 -7.27
CA ALA A 23 -8.84 26.33 -7.25
C ALA A 23 -8.17 27.24 -8.29
N HIS A 24 -8.61 27.16 -9.55
CA HIS A 24 -8.08 27.98 -10.63
C HIS A 24 -8.38 29.48 -10.44
N SER A 25 -9.53 29.83 -9.85
CA SER A 25 -9.85 31.24 -9.53
C SER A 25 -8.90 31.86 -8.50
N HIS A 26 -8.27 31.02 -7.67
CA HIS A 26 -7.20 31.40 -6.75
C HIS A 26 -5.79 31.28 -7.36
N GLY A 27 -5.67 30.99 -8.66
CA GLY A 27 -4.38 30.82 -9.34
C GLY A 27 -3.63 29.54 -8.95
N VAL A 28 -4.34 28.55 -8.39
CA VAL A 28 -3.74 27.31 -7.91
C VAL A 28 -3.98 26.17 -8.88
N SER A 29 -2.90 25.54 -9.33
CA SER A 29 -2.95 24.31 -10.13
C SER A 29 -3.35 23.10 -9.29
N ILE A 30 -4.09 22.17 -9.89
CA ILE A 30 -4.57 20.96 -9.21
C ILE A 30 -3.45 19.91 -9.19
N ARG A 31 -3.11 19.43 -7.98
CA ARG A 31 -2.19 18.30 -7.77
C ARG A 31 -2.90 16.99 -8.07
N HIS A 32 -4.09 16.79 -7.50
CA HIS A 32 -4.92 15.61 -7.73
C HIS A 32 -6.39 15.88 -7.34
N ARG A 33 -7.31 15.01 -7.77
CA ARG A 33 -8.73 15.06 -7.39
C ARG A 33 -8.90 14.54 -5.96
N GLY A 34 -9.92 14.97 -5.23
CA GLY A 34 -10.09 14.66 -3.80
C GLY A 34 -9.33 15.63 -2.88
N LEU A 35 -9.51 15.48 -1.57
CA LEU A 35 -8.88 16.34 -0.56
C LEU A 35 -7.38 16.04 -0.44
N CYS A 36 -6.56 17.01 -0.08
CA CYS A 36 -5.13 16.84 0.14
C CYS A 36 -4.79 15.85 1.27
N GLN A 37 -5.69 15.73 2.25
CA GLN A 37 -5.59 14.75 3.34
C GLN A 37 -6.17 13.40 2.95
N ASP A 38 -6.61 13.21 1.70
CA ASP A 38 -7.17 11.96 1.24
C ASP A 38 -6.09 10.85 1.32
N PRO A 39 -6.27 9.88 2.22
CA PRO A 39 -5.25 8.88 2.49
C PRO A 39 -5.10 7.89 1.33
N SER A 40 -6.02 7.87 0.36
CA SER A 40 -5.87 7.07 -0.85
C SER A 40 -4.84 7.66 -1.82
N GLN A 41 -4.40 8.90 -1.57
CA GLN A 41 -3.45 9.66 -2.40
C GLN A 41 -2.19 10.10 -1.65
N ALA A 42 -2.03 9.69 -0.38
CA ALA A 42 -0.72 9.59 0.22
C ALA A 42 0.16 8.74 -0.71
N ALA A 43 1.36 9.22 -1.04
CA ALA A 43 2.28 8.64 -2.03
C ALA A 43 2.68 7.21 -1.66
N THR A 44 1.76 6.28 -1.92
CA THR A 44 1.85 4.88 -1.62
C THR A 44 2.29 4.15 -2.88
N GLY A 45 3.13 3.13 -2.70
CA GLY A 45 3.61 2.31 -3.80
C GLY A 45 2.44 1.62 -4.49
N ALA A 46 2.24 1.93 -5.78
CA ALA A 46 1.33 1.21 -6.65
C ALA A 46 1.79 -0.24 -6.86
N VAL A 47 0.95 -1.07 -7.49
CA VAL A 47 1.32 -2.46 -7.84
C VAL A 47 2.65 -2.48 -8.59
N GLY A 48 3.59 -3.32 -8.14
CA GLY A 48 4.93 -3.44 -8.69
C GLY A 48 5.97 -2.45 -8.13
N ALA A 49 5.56 -1.41 -7.40
CA ALA A 49 6.48 -0.48 -6.76
C ALA A 49 7.38 -1.18 -5.72
N ARG A 50 8.59 -0.66 -5.54
CA ARG A 50 9.54 -1.16 -4.53
C ARG A 50 9.03 -0.80 -3.14
N CYS A 51 9.19 -1.72 -2.19
CA CYS A 51 8.71 -1.55 -0.82
C CYS A 51 9.60 -2.28 0.19
N GLY A 52 9.40 -1.98 1.47
CA GLY A 52 9.93 -2.78 2.58
C GLY A 52 11.40 -2.54 2.94
N ILE A 53 12.01 -1.46 2.41
CA ILE A 53 13.36 -1.01 2.77
C ILE A 53 13.36 0.50 3.03
N ALA A 54 14.42 0.99 3.67
CA ALA A 54 14.59 2.43 3.90
C ALA A 54 14.51 3.22 2.59
N GLY A 55 13.72 4.29 2.58
CA GLY A 55 13.53 5.15 1.40
C GLY A 55 12.51 4.65 0.37
N THR A 56 11.77 3.57 0.64
CA THR A 56 10.66 3.13 -0.23
C THR A 56 9.30 3.51 0.34
N SER A 57 8.35 3.85 -0.53
CA SER A 57 6.96 4.10 -0.15
C SER A 57 6.31 2.85 0.43
N GLN A 58 5.41 3.05 1.40
CA GLN A 58 4.50 2.00 1.85
C GLN A 58 3.55 1.63 0.70
N CYS A 59 3.22 0.36 0.54
CA CYS A 59 2.27 -0.05 -0.49
C CYS A 59 0.87 0.55 -0.24
N ALA A 60 0.14 0.83 -1.32
CA ALA A 60 -1.22 1.38 -1.23
C ALA A 60 -2.18 0.47 -0.45
N THR A 61 -3.29 1.03 0.00
CA THR A 61 -4.37 0.27 0.64
C THR A 61 -4.82 -0.89 -0.25
N GLY A 62 -4.99 -2.07 0.33
CA GLY A 62 -5.30 -3.29 -0.41
C GLY A 62 -4.09 -3.96 -1.07
N LEU A 63 -2.88 -3.40 -0.96
CA LEU A 63 -1.63 -4.02 -1.38
C LEU A 63 -0.79 -4.46 -0.17
N PHE A 64 0.14 -5.36 -0.42
CA PHE A 64 1.14 -5.78 0.55
C PHE A 64 2.52 -5.84 -0.10
N CYS A 65 3.56 -5.72 0.72
CA CYS A 65 4.92 -5.82 0.23
C CYS A 65 5.33 -7.28 0.11
N LYS A 66 5.49 -7.79 -1.11
CA LYS A 66 5.96 -9.16 -1.38
C LYS A 66 7.48 -9.18 -1.56
N PHE A 67 8.19 -9.83 -0.66
CA PHE A 67 9.62 -10.08 -0.81
C PHE A 67 9.87 -11.35 -1.63
N PRO A 68 10.86 -11.34 -2.54
CA PRO A 68 11.36 -12.58 -3.12
C PRO A 68 12.09 -13.42 -2.05
N PRO A 69 12.17 -14.75 -2.19
CA PRO A 69 12.84 -15.62 -1.21
C PRO A 69 14.29 -15.19 -0.92
N ALA A 70 15.01 -14.72 -1.95
CA ALA A 70 16.37 -14.21 -1.82
C ALA A 70 16.49 -12.95 -0.95
N ALA A 71 15.43 -12.14 -0.87
CA ALA A 71 15.43 -10.91 -0.08
C ALA A 71 15.24 -11.14 1.42
N LYS A 72 14.92 -12.38 1.86
CA LYS A 72 14.77 -12.75 3.28
C LYS A 72 14.06 -11.66 4.12
N CYS A 73 12.82 -11.33 3.75
CA CYS A 73 12.01 -10.30 4.43
C CYS A 73 12.61 -8.88 4.46
N GLY A 74 13.38 -8.50 3.44
CA GLY A 74 14.00 -7.18 3.38
C GLY A 74 15.42 -7.13 3.96
N ALA A 75 15.99 -8.27 4.35
CA ALA A 75 17.36 -8.34 4.85
C ALA A 75 18.35 -7.72 3.83
N LYS A 76 19.36 -7.03 4.36
CA LYS A 76 20.39 -6.33 3.56
C LYS A 76 19.82 -5.28 2.59
N ASN A 77 18.73 -4.59 2.95
CA ASN A 77 18.06 -3.60 2.10
C ASN A 77 17.60 -4.17 0.74
N SER A 78 17.21 -5.44 0.71
CA SER A 78 16.65 -6.06 -0.50
C SER A 78 15.16 -5.72 -0.63
N PRO A 79 14.73 -4.91 -1.60
CA PRO A 79 13.34 -4.47 -1.69
C PRO A 79 12.40 -5.61 -2.07
N GLY A 80 11.16 -5.53 -1.59
CA GLY A 80 10.03 -6.27 -2.14
C GLY A 80 9.34 -5.50 -3.27
N LYS A 81 8.24 -6.06 -3.77
CA LYS A 81 7.32 -5.39 -4.69
C LYS A 81 5.91 -5.37 -4.12
N CYS A 82 5.20 -4.26 -4.28
CA CYS A 82 3.80 -4.17 -3.89
C CYS A 82 2.95 -5.10 -4.75
N GLN A 83 2.17 -5.97 -4.13
CA GLN A 83 1.23 -6.88 -4.80
C GLN A 83 -0.17 -6.77 -4.19
N PRO A 84 -1.23 -7.06 -4.95
CA PRO A 84 -2.59 -7.09 -4.43
C PRO A 84 -2.76 -8.10 -3.31
N ARG A 85 -3.47 -7.71 -2.25
CA ARG A 85 -3.89 -8.65 -1.21
C ARG A 85 -5.04 -9.52 -1.74
N PRO A 86 -4.94 -10.85 -1.63
CA PRO A 86 -6.07 -11.71 -1.94
C PRO A 86 -7.24 -11.41 -1.01
N GLN A 87 -8.45 -11.32 -1.58
CA GLN A 87 -9.70 -11.07 -0.84
C GLN A 87 -10.38 -12.37 -0.38
N ALA A 88 -10.07 -13.48 -1.06
CA ALA A 88 -10.59 -14.79 -0.77
C ALA A 88 -9.43 -15.80 -0.75
N CYS A 89 -9.45 -16.69 0.22
CA CYS A 89 -8.48 -17.75 0.39
C CYS A 89 -9.19 -19.08 0.58
N THR A 90 -8.58 -20.15 0.07
CA THR A 90 -9.02 -21.51 0.38
C THR A 90 -8.68 -21.85 1.83
N ALA A 91 -9.39 -22.85 2.36
CA ALA A 91 -9.18 -23.39 3.71
C ALA A 91 -8.10 -24.49 3.75
N ASP A 92 -7.29 -24.62 2.69
CA ASP A 92 -6.19 -25.59 2.65
C ASP A 92 -5.17 -25.29 3.74
N TYR A 93 -4.68 -26.34 4.39
CA TYR A 93 -3.68 -26.22 5.44
C TYR A 93 -2.28 -26.55 4.88
N ASP A 94 -1.53 -25.50 4.55
CA ASP A 94 -0.13 -25.54 4.09
C ASP A 94 0.65 -24.45 4.83
N PRO A 95 1.03 -24.69 6.10
CA PRO A 95 1.43 -23.61 6.99
C PRO A 95 2.71 -22.91 6.53
N VAL A 96 2.77 -21.60 6.75
CA VAL A 96 3.91 -20.76 6.40
C VAL A 96 4.31 -19.83 7.54
N CYS A 97 5.59 -19.51 7.63
CA CYS A 97 6.11 -18.54 8.58
C CYS A 97 6.16 -17.17 7.92
N GLY A 98 5.45 -16.19 8.49
CA GLY A 98 5.46 -14.81 8.05
C GLY A 98 6.76 -14.08 8.41
N CYS A 99 7.03 -12.98 7.70
CA CYS A 99 8.11 -12.06 8.03
C CYS A 99 7.92 -11.35 9.39
N ASP A 100 6.70 -11.38 9.93
CA ASP A 100 6.34 -10.90 11.27
C ASP A 100 6.55 -11.95 12.37
N GLY A 101 7.04 -13.14 12.03
CA GLY A 101 7.29 -14.23 12.98
C GLY A 101 6.04 -15.01 13.37
N LYS A 102 4.91 -14.82 12.69
CA LYS A 102 3.68 -15.59 12.93
C LYS A 102 3.51 -16.72 11.94
N THR A 103 2.97 -17.85 12.42
CA THR A 103 2.53 -18.95 11.56
C THR A 103 1.14 -18.66 11.00
N TYR A 104 0.99 -18.79 9.69
CA TYR A 104 -0.29 -18.69 9.00
C TYR A 104 -0.70 -20.06 8.47
N ALA A 105 -2.01 -20.31 8.40
CA ALA A 105 -2.57 -21.60 7.95
C ALA A 105 -2.17 -21.91 6.50
N ASN A 106 -2.02 -20.89 5.65
CA ASN A 106 -1.51 -21.01 4.30
C ASN A 106 -0.91 -19.70 3.77
N ALA A 107 -0.25 -19.78 2.61
CA ALA A 107 0.34 -18.62 1.93
C ALA A 107 -0.68 -17.52 1.61
N CYS A 108 -1.91 -17.88 1.27
CA CYS A 108 -2.95 -16.90 0.94
C CYS A 108 -3.36 -16.08 2.16
N SER A 109 -3.62 -16.74 3.30
CA SER A 109 -3.99 -16.07 4.55
C SER A 109 -2.89 -15.13 5.07
N ALA A 110 -1.61 -15.50 4.93
CA ALA A 110 -0.50 -14.60 5.20
C ALA A 110 -0.55 -13.33 4.31
N GLN A 111 -0.76 -13.51 3.01
CA GLN A 111 -0.82 -12.39 2.04
C GLN A 111 -2.05 -11.51 2.24
N ALA A 112 -3.20 -12.09 2.59
CA ALA A 112 -4.43 -11.36 2.92
C ALA A 112 -4.23 -10.47 4.16
N ALA A 113 -3.50 -10.97 5.16
CA ALA A 113 -3.07 -10.20 6.32
C ALA A 113 -2.01 -9.12 5.98
N GLY A 114 -1.49 -9.11 4.75
CA GLY A 114 -0.48 -8.17 4.30
C GLY A 114 0.95 -8.57 4.63
N VAL A 115 1.18 -9.85 4.95
CA VAL A 115 2.46 -10.36 5.43
C VAL A 115 3.15 -11.17 4.34
N SER A 116 4.42 -10.85 4.10
CA SER A 116 5.29 -11.66 3.25
C SER A 116 5.71 -12.94 3.94
N ILE A 117 5.99 -13.97 3.15
CA ILE A 117 6.41 -15.28 3.66
C ILE A 117 7.92 -15.31 3.82
N LYS A 118 8.39 -15.71 4.99
CA LYS A 118 9.80 -15.93 5.34
C LYS A 118 10.26 -17.33 4.93
N SER A 119 9.46 -18.34 5.25
CA SER A 119 9.76 -19.75 4.95
C SER A 119 8.49 -20.58 4.80
N LYS A 120 8.61 -21.71 4.09
CA LYS A 120 7.60 -22.78 4.12
C LYS A 120 7.61 -23.46 5.49
N GLY A 121 6.46 -23.99 5.91
CA GLY A 121 6.27 -24.53 7.26
C GLY A 121 6.00 -23.42 8.29
N GLY A 122 5.46 -23.81 9.44
CA GLY A 122 5.25 -22.88 10.56
C GLY A 122 6.55 -22.28 11.08
N CYS A 123 6.44 -21.14 11.77
CA CYS A 123 7.59 -20.56 12.46
C CYS A 123 8.12 -21.51 13.54
N PRO A 124 9.44 -21.52 13.77
CA PRO A 124 10.02 -22.32 14.84
C PRO A 124 9.44 -21.90 16.19
N ALA A 125 9.38 -22.85 17.14
CA ALA A 125 9.01 -22.55 18.51
C ALA A 125 9.98 -21.50 19.10
N PRO A 126 9.49 -20.56 19.91
CA PRO A 126 10.30 -19.52 20.54
C PRO A 126 11.38 -20.07 21.47
#